data_AF-A0A411HQH2-F1
#
_entry.id   AF-A0A411HQH2-F1
#
_cell.length_a   1.000
_cell.length_b   1.000
_cell.length_c   1.000
_cell.angle_alpha   90.00
_cell.angle_beta   90.00
_cell.angle_gamma   90.00
#
_symmetry.space_group_name_H-M   'P 1'
#
loop_
_entity.id
_entity.type
_entity.pdbx_description
1 polymer ?
#
loop_
_entity_poly.entity_id
_entity_poly.type
_entity_poly.pdbx_seq_one_letter_code
_entity_poly.pdbx_strand_id
1 'polypeptide(L)'
;MQLLNYAEIPDALATRLPAALGLNPDALDTARLAALLTRHAKQPHESFVDDRVAKQAQATAPLRATVARWITPHYAALETIRLRRVSRIHHLQLPFECDLDALRADLAEVAPVGWSPHFNTGYYSGDWSGIPLRGIPGTHVPLYADPTRSDFADTQLMSRCSYIPQLLARLECPIEAVRFLKLAAGASIHEHRDLGLCFEQGAARLHVPVHTSPDVDFRLDDQSLSLGAGECWYINFDLPHRVTNRGVNDRVHLVIDLRVNPWLQAMFDMAQAAP
;
A
#
# COMPACT_ATOMS: atom_id res chain seq x y z
N MET A 1 -0.59 10.41 -0.57
CA MET A 1 -0.33 11.84 -0.86
C MET A 1 -0.85 12.66 0.31
N GLN A 2 -0.03 13.51 0.94
CA GLN A 2 -0.49 14.36 2.04
C GLN A 2 -1.30 15.52 1.44
N LEU A 3 -2.61 15.54 1.67
CA LEU A 3 -3.47 16.62 1.21
C LEU A 3 -3.13 17.91 1.98
N LEU A 4 -2.94 19.01 1.26
CA LEU A 4 -2.65 20.33 1.83
C LEU A 4 -3.90 21.21 1.77
N ASN A 5 -4.16 21.95 2.85
CA ASN A 5 -5.08 23.08 2.75
C ASN A 5 -4.39 24.24 2.04
N TYR A 6 -5.14 25.07 1.33
CA TYR A 6 -4.59 26.29 0.72
C TYR A 6 -3.82 27.16 1.74
N ALA A 7 -4.32 27.24 2.98
CA ALA A 7 -3.70 27.96 4.09
C ALA A 7 -2.29 27.45 4.44
N GLU A 8 -2.00 26.19 4.14
CA GLU A 8 -0.76 25.51 4.50
C GLU A 8 0.31 25.62 3.40
N ILE A 9 -0.05 26.12 2.21
CA ILE A 9 0.85 26.20 1.04
C ILE A 9 2.12 27.00 1.36
N PRO A 10 2.08 28.18 2.01
CA PRO A 10 3.29 28.92 2.34
C PRO A 10 4.29 28.07 3.13
N ASP A 11 3.88 27.49 4.26
CA ASP A 11 4.77 26.65 5.07
C ASP A 11 5.16 25.37 4.35
N ALA A 12 4.23 24.76 3.59
CA ALA A 12 4.47 23.52 2.86
C ALA A 12 5.50 23.68 1.74
N LEU A 13 5.58 24.84 1.08
CA LEU A 13 6.55 25.11 0.02
C LEU A 13 8.00 25.04 0.51
N ALA A 14 8.26 25.40 1.78
CA ALA A 14 9.59 25.32 2.37
C ALA A 14 9.88 23.96 3.05
N THR A 15 8.86 23.13 3.30
CA THR A 15 9.00 21.95 4.18
C THR A 15 8.56 20.64 3.53
N ARG A 16 7.34 20.57 2.99
CA ARG A 16 6.67 19.33 2.59
C ARG A 16 6.65 19.09 1.09
N LEU A 17 6.49 20.16 0.30
CA LEU A 17 6.37 20.10 -1.16
C LEU A 17 7.69 19.78 -1.88
N PRO A 18 8.88 20.25 -1.46
CA PRO A 18 10.11 20.00 -2.21
C PRO A 18 10.35 18.51 -2.46
N ALA A 19 10.32 17.68 -1.41
CA ALA A 19 10.51 16.24 -1.53
C ALA A 19 9.46 15.58 -2.44
N ALA A 20 8.19 16.01 -2.35
CA ALA A 20 7.12 15.49 -3.20
C ALA A 20 7.29 15.85 -4.68
N LEU A 21 8.01 16.94 -4.99
CA LEU A 21 8.36 17.39 -6.33
C LEU A 21 9.72 16.86 -6.81
N GLY A 22 10.35 15.97 -6.03
CA GLY A 22 11.69 15.45 -6.34
C GLY A 22 12.82 16.44 -6.13
N LEU A 23 12.58 17.50 -5.35
CA LEU A 23 13.58 18.51 -4.98
C LEU A 23 14.16 18.17 -3.60
N ASN A 24 15.49 18.21 -3.50
CA ASN A 24 16.23 18.06 -2.24
C ASN A 24 16.99 19.36 -1.93
N PRO A 25 16.28 20.44 -1.51
CA PRO A 25 16.94 21.69 -1.17
C PRO A 25 17.85 21.50 0.03
N ASP A 26 19.05 22.07 -0.04
CA ASP A 26 19.92 22.18 1.14
C ASP A 26 19.42 23.28 2.09
N ALA A 27 20.11 23.46 3.23
CA ALA A 27 19.71 24.45 4.23
C ALA A 27 19.67 25.89 3.69
N LEU A 28 20.53 26.20 2.70
CA LEU A 28 20.58 27.53 2.09
C LEU A 28 19.38 27.72 1.14
N ASP A 29 19.04 26.70 0.37
CA ASP A 29 17.88 26.70 -0.53
C ASP A 29 16.57 26.80 0.25
N THR A 30 16.45 26.06 1.37
CA THR A 30 15.29 26.18 2.27
C THR A 30 15.16 27.60 2.83
N ALA A 31 16.27 28.20 3.26
CA ALA A 31 16.26 29.56 3.78
C ALA A 31 15.85 30.60 2.71
N ARG A 32 16.31 30.42 1.47
CA ARG A 32 15.92 31.27 0.33
C ARG A 32 14.44 31.13 -0.02
N LEU A 33 13.93 29.92 -0.05
CA LEU A 33 12.50 29.65 -0.28
C LEU A 33 11.64 30.29 0.81
N ALA A 34 12.01 30.12 2.07
CA ALA A 34 11.31 30.76 3.19
C ALA A 34 11.31 32.29 3.08
N ALA A 35 12.45 32.90 2.70
CA ALA A 35 12.55 34.34 2.52
C ALA A 35 11.65 34.86 1.39
N LEU A 36 11.52 34.14 0.28
CA LEU A 36 10.63 34.53 -0.83
C LEU A 36 9.16 34.55 -0.42
N LEU A 37 8.73 33.64 0.44
CA LEU A 37 7.35 33.55 0.92
C LEU A 37 6.94 34.71 1.83
N THR A 38 7.91 35.50 2.32
CA THR A 38 7.64 36.73 3.08
C THR A 38 7.29 37.92 2.19
N ARG A 39 7.32 37.78 0.87
CA ARG A 39 7.12 38.87 -0.09
C ARG A 39 5.80 38.75 -0.85
N HIS A 40 5.21 39.89 -1.18
CA HIS A 40 3.96 39.92 -1.92
C HIS A 40 4.18 39.49 -3.38
N ALA A 41 3.46 38.46 -3.84
CA ALA A 41 3.69 37.83 -5.14
C ALA A 41 3.49 38.78 -6.34
N LYS A 42 2.62 39.78 -6.22
CA LYS A 42 2.37 40.76 -7.30
C LYS A 42 3.18 42.06 -7.12
N GLN A 43 3.74 42.29 -5.93
CA GLN A 43 4.53 43.47 -5.59
C GLN A 43 5.75 43.03 -4.74
N PRO A 44 6.81 42.49 -5.37
CA PRO A 44 7.87 41.77 -4.65
C PRO A 44 8.69 42.61 -3.66
N HIS A 45 8.58 43.94 -3.73
CA HIS A 45 9.21 44.88 -2.81
C HIS A 45 8.42 45.04 -1.50
N GLU A 46 7.15 44.61 -1.47
CA GLU A 46 6.30 44.66 -0.28
C GLU A 46 6.36 43.35 0.50
N SER A 47 6.13 43.44 1.81
CA SER A 47 5.95 42.27 2.67
C SER A 47 4.58 41.64 2.44
N PHE A 48 4.53 40.31 2.39
CA PHE A 48 3.27 39.59 2.41
C PHE A 48 2.56 39.81 3.75
N VAL A 49 1.28 40.17 3.69
CA VAL A 49 0.40 40.26 4.86
C VAL A 49 -0.82 39.39 4.57
N ASP A 50 -1.12 38.48 5.49
CA ASP A 50 -2.33 37.66 5.38
C ASP A 50 -3.57 38.53 5.60
N ASP A 51 -4.33 38.74 4.53
CA ASP A 51 -5.53 39.58 4.51
C ASP A 51 -6.84 38.77 4.44
N ARG A 52 -6.78 37.45 4.62
CA ARG A 52 -7.93 36.55 4.43
C ARG A 52 -9.10 36.92 5.33
N VAL A 53 -8.84 37.18 6.62
CA VAL A 53 -9.87 37.55 7.59
C VAL A 53 -10.53 38.87 7.21
N ALA A 54 -9.73 39.88 6.84
CA ALA A 54 -10.23 41.18 6.43
C ALA A 54 -11.10 41.09 5.17
N LYS A 55 -10.66 40.32 4.16
CA LYS A 55 -11.44 40.06 2.94
C LYS A 55 -12.73 39.30 3.22
N GLN A 56 -12.70 38.30 4.09
CA GLN A 56 -13.90 37.56 4.49
C GLN A 56 -14.90 38.46 5.23
N ALA A 57 -14.43 39.39 6.06
CA ALA A 57 -15.28 40.34 6.77
C ALA A 57 -16.01 41.31 5.83
N GLN A 58 -15.45 41.59 4.65
CA GLN A 58 -16.09 42.44 3.62
C GLN A 58 -17.25 41.73 2.89
N ALA A 59 -17.40 40.41 3.03
CA ALA A 59 -18.50 39.67 2.41
C ALA A 59 -19.85 40.12 2.97
N THR A 60 -20.84 40.39 2.11
CA THR A 60 -22.18 40.83 2.54
C THR A 60 -22.94 39.72 3.28
N ALA A 61 -23.94 40.10 4.08
CA ALA A 61 -24.76 39.11 4.80
C ALA A 61 -25.45 38.08 3.88
N PRO A 62 -26.04 38.45 2.72
CA PRO A 62 -26.60 37.48 1.78
C PRO A 62 -25.55 36.52 1.22
N LEU A 63 -24.35 37.02 0.89
CA LEU A 63 -23.25 36.18 0.40
C LEU A 63 -22.83 35.15 1.45
N ARG A 64 -22.68 35.58 2.71
CA ARG A 64 -22.36 34.68 3.83
C ARG A 64 -23.43 33.60 4.02
N ALA A 65 -24.71 33.94 3.90
CA ALA A 65 -25.80 32.97 3.99
C ALA A 65 -25.76 31.92 2.86
N THR A 66 -25.48 32.34 1.63
CA THR A 66 -25.33 31.42 0.48
C THR A 66 -24.14 30.48 0.68
N VAL A 67 -22.98 31.00 1.12
CA VAL A 67 -21.79 30.18 1.41
C VAL A 67 -22.08 29.18 2.53
N ALA A 68 -22.72 29.62 3.62
CA ALA A 68 -23.08 28.74 4.74
C ALA A 68 -23.99 27.59 4.31
N ARG A 69 -24.93 27.84 3.39
CA ARG A 69 -25.87 26.83 2.90
C ARG A 69 -25.23 25.85 1.91
N TRP A 70 -24.42 26.33 0.98
CA TRP A 70 -24.03 25.56 -0.20
C TRP A 70 -22.56 25.19 -0.28
N ILE A 71 -21.69 25.78 0.54
CA ILE A 71 -20.24 25.57 0.49
C ILE A 71 -19.72 24.99 1.80
N THR A 72 -20.08 25.60 2.93
CA THR A 72 -19.53 25.23 4.25
C THR A 72 -19.67 23.74 4.59
N PRO A 73 -20.82 23.06 4.37
CA PRO A 73 -20.94 21.64 4.71
C PRO A 73 -19.97 20.75 3.92
N HIS A 74 -19.79 21.04 2.63
CA HIS A 74 -18.89 20.28 1.75
C HIS A 74 -17.42 20.57 2.07
N TYR A 75 -17.08 21.84 2.31
CA TYR A 75 -15.73 22.22 2.74
C TYR A 75 -15.36 21.56 4.08
N ALA A 76 -16.28 21.53 5.04
CA ALA A 76 -16.06 20.86 6.32
C ALA A 76 -15.88 19.34 6.17
N ALA A 77 -16.64 18.70 5.26
CA ALA A 77 -16.45 17.28 4.94
C ALA A 77 -15.07 17.03 4.31
N LEU A 78 -14.64 17.87 3.36
CA LEU A 78 -13.31 17.78 2.75
C LEU A 78 -12.20 18.01 3.77
N GLU A 79 -12.34 18.98 4.67
CA GLU A 79 -11.38 19.21 5.75
C GLU A 79 -11.35 18.04 6.73
N THR A 80 -12.48 17.38 7.00
CA THR A 80 -12.51 16.14 7.80
C THR A 80 -11.71 15.04 7.11
N ILE A 81 -11.84 14.88 5.79
CA ILE A 81 -11.06 13.91 5.01
C ILE A 81 -9.57 14.27 5.01
N ARG A 82 -9.23 15.56 4.86
CA ARG A 82 -7.85 16.05 4.86
C ARG A 82 -7.16 15.86 6.22
N LEU A 83 -7.88 16.19 7.30
CA LEU A 83 -7.40 16.12 8.68
C LEU A 83 -7.46 14.72 9.26
N ARG A 84 -8.21 13.79 8.66
CA ARG A 84 -8.03 12.37 8.89
C ARG A 84 -6.60 12.01 8.49
N ARG A 85 -5.68 12.13 9.46
CA ARG A 85 -4.53 11.23 9.54
C ARG A 85 -5.12 9.84 9.64
N VAL A 86 -5.36 9.22 8.49
CA VAL A 86 -5.46 7.76 8.47
C VAL A 86 -4.07 7.33 8.88
N SER A 87 -3.93 6.90 10.14
CA SER A 87 -2.74 6.17 10.56
C SER A 87 -2.56 5.09 9.52
N ARG A 88 -1.47 5.16 8.75
CA ARG A 88 -1.24 4.15 7.73
C ARG A 88 -1.08 2.84 8.45
N ILE A 89 -1.80 1.84 8.01
CA ILE A 89 -1.60 0.49 8.48
C ILE A 89 -0.33 0.02 7.79
N HIS A 90 0.76 -0.15 8.52
CA HIS A 90 2.03 -0.64 7.98
C HIS A 90 1.93 -2.14 7.70
N HIS A 91 1.52 -2.91 8.69
CA HIS A 91 1.21 -4.32 8.60
C HIS A 91 0.13 -4.67 9.61
N LEU A 92 -0.59 -5.76 9.39
CA LEU A 92 -1.66 -6.21 10.30
C LEU A 92 -1.84 -7.72 10.18
N GLN A 93 -1.78 -8.43 11.29
CA GLN A 93 -2.22 -9.83 11.33
C GLN A 93 -3.74 -9.85 11.34
N LEU A 94 -4.33 -10.51 10.35
CA LEU A 94 -5.78 -10.65 10.26
C LEU A 94 -6.22 -11.89 11.05
N PRO A 95 -7.40 -11.85 11.71
CA PRO A 95 -7.99 -12.99 12.40
C PRO A 95 -8.59 -13.97 11.39
N PHE A 96 -7.76 -14.45 10.47
CA PHE A 96 -8.16 -15.30 9.35
C PHE A 96 -7.41 -16.63 9.44
N GLU A 97 -8.09 -17.64 9.96
CA GLU A 97 -7.51 -18.97 10.17
C GLU A 97 -7.25 -19.67 8.84
N CYS A 98 -6.00 -20.12 8.65
CA CYS A 98 -5.59 -20.95 7.53
C CYS A 98 -5.16 -22.33 8.04
N ASP A 99 -5.69 -23.39 7.42
CA ASP A 99 -5.22 -24.76 7.63
C ASP A 99 -3.89 -24.91 6.87
N LEU A 100 -2.80 -24.86 7.64
CA LEU A 100 -1.45 -24.88 7.10
C LEU A 100 -1.12 -26.19 6.39
N ASP A 101 -1.65 -27.32 6.86
CA ASP A 101 -1.35 -28.62 6.27
C ASP A 101 -2.13 -28.82 4.97
N ALA A 102 -3.39 -28.38 4.92
CA ALA A 102 -4.16 -28.35 3.69
C ALA A 102 -3.55 -27.40 2.64
N LEU A 103 -3.04 -26.23 3.07
CA LEU A 103 -2.34 -25.30 2.18
C LEU A 103 -1.01 -25.87 1.64
N ARG A 104 -0.28 -26.63 2.46
CA ARG A 104 0.93 -27.35 2.03
C ARG A 104 0.61 -28.46 1.03
N ALA A 105 -0.49 -29.18 1.23
CA ALA A 105 -0.93 -30.20 0.29
C ALA A 105 -1.24 -29.57 -1.09
N ASP A 106 -1.95 -28.45 -1.13
CA ASP A 106 -2.21 -27.73 -2.38
C ASP A 106 -0.92 -27.25 -3.05
N LEU A 107 0.04 -26.72 -2.28
CA LEU A 107 1.35 -26.33 -2.81
C LEU A 107 2.07 -27.53 -3.44
N ALA A 108 2.03 -28.71 -2.80
CA ALA A 108 2.69 -29.92 -3.30
C ALA A 108 2.11 -30.40 -4.65
N GLU A 109 0.81 -30.20 -4.89
CA GLU A 109 0.15 -30.56 -6.16
C GLU A 109 0.57 -29.68 -7.35
N VAL A 110 0.85 -28.39 -7.09
CA VAL A 110 1.17 -27.44 -8.16
C VAL A 110 2.68 -27.18 -8.33
N ALA A 111 3.48 -27.36 -7.28
CA ALA A 111 4.91 -27.09 -7.28
C ALA A 111 5.72 -27.82 -8.37
N PRO A 112 5.45 -29.10 -8.73
CA PRO A 112 6.26 -29.82 -9.72
C PRO A 112 6.26 -29.20 -11.13
N VAL A 113 5.25 -28.40 -11.47
CA VAL A 113 5.07 -27.84 -12.83
C VAL A 113 4.79 -26.34 -12.86
N GLY A 114 4.51 -25.73 -11.70
CA GLY A 114 3.95 -24.38 -11.63
C GLY A 114 4.97 -23.25 -11.54
N TRP A 115 6.22 -23.53 -11.15
CA TRP A 115 7.19 -22.48 -10.90
C TRP A 115 7.62 -21.76 -12.18
N SER A 116 7.42 -20.44 -12.18
CA SER A 116 7.95 -19.54 -13.19
C SER A 116 8.85 -18.49 -12.52
N PRO A 117 10.02 -18.14 -13.10
CA PRO A 117 10.86 -17.08 -12.56
C PRO A 117 10.08 -15.76 -12.44
N HIS A 118 10.42 -14.98 -11.42
CA HIS A 118 9.86 -13.65 -11.30
C HIS A 118 10.35 -12.79 -12.47
N PHE A 119 9.42 -12.11 -13.14
CA PHE A 119 9.71 -11.31 -14.34
C PHE A 119 10.66 -10.14 -14.07
N ASN A 120 10.71 -9.66 -12.82
CA ASN A 120 11.47 -8.47 -12.46
C ASN A 120 12.88 -8.80 -12.01
N THR A 121 13.85 -8.80 -12.93
CA THR A 121 15.26 -9.08 -12.65
C THR A 121 16.05 -7.88 -12.10
N GLY A 122 15.41 -6.72 -11.94
CA GLY A 122 16.09 -5.47 -11.61
C GLY A 122 16.39 -5.26 -10.12
N TYR A 123 15.75 -6.01 -9.22
CA TYR A 123 15.87 -5.79 -7.78
C TYR A 123 15.87 -7.07 -6.93
N TYR A 124 16.32 -8.21 -7.46
CA TYR A 124 16.58 -9.39 -6.63
C TYR A 124 17.90 -10.07 -7.00
N SER A 125 18.44 -10.83 -6.05
CA SER A 125 19.59 -11.71 -6.22
C SER A 125 19.20 -13.14 -5.80
N GLY A 126 19.64 -14.16 -6.52
CA GLY A 126 19.27 -15.57 -6.27
C GLY A 126 18.05 -16.02 -7.08
N ASP A 127 17.25 -16.94 -6.55
CA ASP A 127 16.00 -17.40 -7.18
C ASP A 127 14.78 -16.80 -6.47
N TRP A 128 14.02 -16.01 -7.22
CA TRP A 128 12.68 -15.57 -6.87
C TRP A 128 11.73 -16.04 -7.97
N SER A 129 10.73 -16.84 -7.60
CA SER A 129 9.80 -17.47 -8.53
C SER A 129 8.40 -17.57 -7.95
N GLY A 130 7.41 -17.79 -8.81
CA GLY A 130 6.02 -17.90 -8.39
C GLY A 130 5.20 -18.92 -9.17
N ILE A 131 4.11 -19.36 -8.55
CA ILE A 131 3.08 -20.22 -9.16
C ILE A 131 1.79 -19.41 -9.23
N PRO A 132 1.38 -18.92 -10.42
CA PRO A 132 0.13 -18.20 -10.54
C PRO A 132 -1.05 -19.16 -10.47
N LEU A 133 -2.00 -18.86 -9.59
CA LEU A 133 -3.26 -19.59 -9.46
C LEU A 133 -4.43 -18.78 -10.01
N ARG A 134 -4.38 -17.46 -9.88
CA ARG A 134 -5.35 -16.51 -10.45
C ARG A 134 -4.63 -15.22 -10.86
N GLY A 135 -5.01 -14.65 -11.99
CA GLY A 135 -4.44 -13.40 -12.51
C GLY A 135 -5.06 -13.02 -13.85
N ILE A 136 -4.38 -12.19 -14.63
CA ILE A 136 -4.88 -11.74 -15.94
C ILE A 136 -4.50 -12.78 -17.02
N PRO A 137 -5.47 -13.35 -17.75
CA PRO A 137 -5.20 -14.33 -18.81
C PRO A 137 -4.21 -13.82 -19.86
N GLY A 138 -3.30 -14.70 -20.30
CA GLY A 138 -2.36 -14.39 -21.38
C GLY A 138 -1.24 -13.41 -21.01
N THR A 139 -1.14 -12.97 -19.75
CA THR A 139 -0.03 -12.14 -19.28
C THR A 139 1.12 -13.01 -18.75
N HIS A 140 2.35 -12.69 -19.17
CA HIS A 140 3.58 -13.30 -18.61
C HIS A 140 3.90 -12.79 -17.20
N VAL A 141 3.05 -11.89 -16.67
CA VAL A 141 3.22 -11.19 -15.40
C VAL A 141 2.06 -11.51 -14.45
N PRO A 142 1.74 -12.78 -14.17
CA PRO A 142 0.61 -13.11 -13.29
C PRO A 142 0.91 -12.83 -11.81
N LEU A 143 2.04 -12.19 -11.52
CA LEU A 143 2.48 -11.76 -10.19
C LEU A 143 2.26 -10.26 -9.94
N TYR A 144 1.73 -9.52 -10.92
CA TYR A 144 1.36 -8.12 -10.81
C TYR A 144 -0.15 -7.97 -10.98
N ALA A 145 -0.82 -7.35 -9.99
CA ALA A 145 -2.19 -6.90 -10.15
C ALA A 145 -2.16 -5.56 -10.91
N ASP A 146 -2.60 -5.56 -12.17
CA ASP A 146 -2.74 -4.34 -12.95
C ASP A 146 -4.00 -3.58 -12.48
N PRO A 147 -3.85 -2.38 -11.88
CA PRO A 147 -4.96 -1.64 -11.31
C PRO A 147 -5.95 -1.12 -12.37
N THR A 148 -5.61 -1.22 -13.66
CA THR A 148 -6.47 -0.81 -14.78
C THR A 148 -7.32 -1.95 -15.34
N ARG A 149 -7.12 -3.17 -14.84
CA ARG A 149 -7.73 -4.40 -15.36
C ARG A 149 -8.75 -4.96 -14.38
N SER A 150 -9.71 -5.71 -14.90
CA SER A 150 -10.79 -6.33 -14.11
C SER A 150 -11.14 -7.74 -14.59
N ASP A 151 -10.42 -8.26 -15.57
CA ASP A 151 -10.63 -9.55 -16.23
C ASP A 151 -9.80 -10.68 -15.59
N PHE A 152 -9.72 -10.67 -14.26
CA PHE A 152 -9.00 -11.67 -13.50
C PHE A 152 -9.70 -13.03 -13.53
N ALA A 153 -8.94 -14.09 -13.83
CA ALA A 153 -9.46 -15.45 -13.92
C ALA A 153 -8.49 -16.46 -13.31
N ASP A 154 -9.03 -17.60 -12.91
CA ASP A 154 -8.26 -18.70 -12.39
C ASP A 154 -7.47 -19.36 -13.53
N THR A 155 -6.24 -19.76 -13.21
CA THR A 155 -5.39 -20.58 -14.10
C THR A 155 -5.81 -22.04 -14.01
N GLN A 156 -5.33 -22.86 -14.94
CA GLN A 156 -5.52 -24.32 -14.87
C GLN A 156 -4.91 -24.94 -13.60
N LEU A 157 -3.92 -24.31 -12.96
CA LEU A 157 -3.33 -24.83 -11.73
C LEU A 157 -4.29 -24.71 -10.54
N MET A 158 -5.22 -23.75 -10.53
CA MET A 158 -6.22 -23.62 -9.47
C MET A 158 -7.09 -24.88 -9.35
N SER A 159 -7.38 -25.56 -10.46
CA SER A 159 -8.21 -26.79 -10.43
C SER A 159 -7.50 -27.99 -9.81
N ARG A 160 -6.21 -27.90 -9.49
CA ARG A 160 -5.44 -28.92 -8.76
C ARG A 160 -5.46 -28.69 -7.25
N CYS A 161 -5.85 -27.49 -6.82
CA CYS A 161 -5.91 -27.12 -5.42
C CYS A 161 -7.30 -27.47 -4.86
N SER A 162 -7.32 -28.19 -3.74
CA SER A 162 -8.55 -28.54 -3.03
C SER A 162 -8.91 -27.53 -1.95
N TYR A 163 -7.92 -26.96 -1.27
CA TYR A 163 -8.10 -26.08 -0.13
C TYR A 163 -8.20 -24.60 -0.50
N ILE A 164 -7.35 -24.10 -1.39
CA ILE A 164 -7.30 -22.69 -1.79
C ILE A 164 -8.65 -22.18 -2.29
N PRO A 165 -9.43 -22.89 -3.15
CA PRO A 165 -10.77 -22.43 -3.52
C PRO A 165 -11.71 -22.24 -2.32
N GLN A 166 -11.61 -23.11 -1.30
CA GLN A 166 -12.41 -23.01 -0.07
C GLN A 166 -11.96 -21.82 0.79
N LEU A 167 -10.65 -21.59 0.86
CA LEU A 167 -10.07 -20.43 1.53
C LEU A 167 -10.54 -19.11 0.88
N LEU A 168 -10.48 -19.02 -0.45
CA LEU A 168 -10.87 -17.85 -1.21
C LEU A 168 -12.38 -17.58 -1.12
N ALA A 169 -13.22 -18.62 -1.04
CA ALA A 169 -14.66 -18.48 -0.87
C ALA A 169 -15.07 -17.80 0.46
N ARG A 170 -14.18 -17.77 1.46
CA ARG A 170 -14.38 -17.05 2.73
C ARG A 170 -14.05 -15.56 2.65
N LEU A 171 -13.41 -15.12 1.56
CA LEU A 171 -13.07 -13.72 1.33
C LEU A 171 -14.22 -13.03 0.58
N GLU A 172 -15.03 -12.25 1.28
CA GLU A 172 -16.18 -11.55 0.69
C GLU A 172 -15.77 -10.22 0.02
N CYS A 173 -14.67 -10.23 -0.73
CA CYS A 173 -14.15 -9.08 -1.45
C CYS A 173 -13.61 -9.47 -2.82
N PRO A 174 -13.49 -8.53 -3.78
CA PRO A 174 -12.94 -8.85 -5.09
C PRO A 174 -11.49 -9.32 -4.98
N ILE A 175 -11.22 -10.53 -5.49
CA ILE A 175 -9.89 -11.12 -5.57
C ILE A 175 -9.32 -10.89 -6.97
N GLU A 176 -8.21 -10.17 -7.04
CA GLU A 176 -7.53 -9.84 -8.29
C GLU A 176 -6.51 -10.92 -8.66
N ALA A 177 -5.58 -11.26 -7.75
CA ALA A 177 -4.56 -12.26 -8.04
C ALA A 177 -4.29 -13.19 -6.86
N VAL A 178 -3.94 -14.43 -7.17
CA VAL A 178 -3.56 -15.46 -6.18
C VAL A 178 -2.35 -16.20 -6.70
N ARG A 179 -1.29 -16.30 -5.90
CA ARG A 179 -0.09 -17.05 -6.26
C ARG A 179 0.69 -17.55 -5.07
N PHE A 180 1.48 -18.60 -5.27
CA PHE A 180 2.61 -18.85 -4.40
C PHE A 180 3.81 -18.03 -4.85
N LEU A 181 4.54 -17.44 -3.90
CA LEU A 181 5.82 -16.77 -4.14
C LEU A 181 6.91 -17.44 -3.31
N LYS A 182 7.97 -17.87 -3.99
CA LYS A 182 9.14 -18.53 -3.42
C LYS A 182 10.37 -17.64 -3.51
N LEU A 183 11.03 -17.43 -2.38
CA LEU A 183 12.36 -16.85 -2.31
C LEU A 183 13.31 -17.97 -1.85
N ALA A 184 14.21 -18.39 -2.73
CA ALA A 184 15.08 -19.52 -2.46
C ALA A 184 16.03 -19.24 -1.29
N ALA A 185 16.59 -20.31 -0.70
CA ALA A 185 17.65 -20.19 0.29
C ALA A 185 18.80 -19.29 -0.21
N GLY A 186 19.22 -18.32 0.59
CA GLY A 186 20.26 -17.35 0.24
C GLY A 186 19.85 -16.24 -0.74
N ALA A 187 18.62 -16.26 -1.27
CA ALA A 187 18.14 -15.22 -2.18
C ALA A 187 17.68 -13.97 -1.41
N SER A 188 17.69 -12.83 -2.10
CA SER A 188 17.26 -11.54 -1.55
C SER A 188 16.48 -10.72 -2.56
N ILE A 189 15.50 -9.97 -2.08
CA ILE A 189 14.77 -8.93 -2.79
C ILE A 189 15.25 -7.61 -2.21
N HIS A 190 15.87 -6.79 -3.05
CA HIS A 190 16.41 -5.49 -2.71
C HIS A 190 15.30 -4.49 -2.37
N GLU A 191 15.67 -3.39 -1.75
CA GLU A 191 14.71 -2.39 -1.31
C GLU A 191 13.94 -1.78 -2.48
N HIS A 192 12.62 -1.84 -2.42
CA HIS A 192 11.72 -1.27 -3.43
C HIS A 192 10.38 -0.89 -2.82
N ARG A 193 9.48 -0.37 -3.67
CA ARG A 193 8.10 0.01 -3.34
C ARG A 193 7.17 -0.50 -4.43
N ASP A 194 6.07 -1.13 -4.03
CA ASP A 194 4.96 -1.47 -4.92
C ASP A 194 3.93 -0.35 -4.83
N LEU A 195 4.09 0.67 -5.68
CA LEU A 195 3.26 1.88 -5.63
C LEU A 195 1.77 1.56 -5.76
N GLY A 196 0.98 2.11 -4.85
CA GLY A 196 -0.48 1.94 -4.85
C GLY A 196 -0.98 0.65 -4.20
N LEU A 197 -0.09 -0.22 -3.74
CA LEU A 197 -0.45 -1.45 -3.05
C LEU A 197 -0.58 -1.23 -1.53
N CYS A 198 -1.57 -0.41 -1.16
CA CYS A 198 -1.89 -0.15 0.23
C CYS A 198 -3.39 0.03 0.47
N PHE A 199 -3.81 -0.35 1.68
CA PHE A 199 -5.20 -0.42 2.11
C PHE A 199 -5.92 0.92 1.92
N GLU A 200 -5.25 2.03 2.25
CA GLU A 200 -5.81 3.38 2.14
C GLU A 200 -6.05 3.83 0.68
N GLN A 201 -5.45 3.14 -0.30
CA GLN A 201 -5.65 3.37 -1.73
C GLN A 201 -6.60 2.35 -2.36
N GLY A 202 -7.26 1.51 -1.54
CA GLY A 202 -8.28 0.57 -2.00
C GLY A 202 -7.75 -0.78 -2.49
N ALA A 203 -6.48 -1.09 -2.20
CA ALA A 203 -5.84 -2.37 -2.52
C ALA A 203 -5.27 -3.03 -1.26
N ALA A 204 -5.28 -4.36 -1.18
CA ALA A 204 -4.65 -5.08 -0.08
C ALA A 204 -3.94 -6.32 -0.61
N ARG A 205 -2.69 -6.54 -0.18
CA ARG A 205 -1.96 -7.77 -0.43
C ARG A 205 -1.83 -8.54 0.87
N LEU A 206 -2.44 -9.72 0.89
CA LEU A 206 -2.33 -10.65 2.01
C LEU A 206 -1.20 -11.64 1.75
N HIS A 207 -0.48 -11.99 2.79
CA HIS A 207 0.55 -13.01 2.83
C HIS A 207 0.16 -14.08 3.85
N VAL A 208 0.12 -15.34 3.41
CA VAL A 208 0.04 -16.51 4.28
C VAL A 208 1.32 -17.32 4.13
N PRO A 209 2.26 -17.29 5.11
CA PRO A 209 3.49 -18.05 5.04
C PRO A 209 3.20 -19.56 5.09
N VAL A 210 3.64 -20.31 4.08
CA VAL A 210 3.50 -21.78 3.99
C VAL A 210 4.77 -22.45 4.52
N HIS A 211 5.90 -21.94 4.05
CA HIS A 211 7.25 -22.26 4.51
C HIS A 211 7.97 -20.96 4.83
N THR A 212 8.44 -20.83 6.07
CA THR A 212 9.15 -19.67 6.58
C THR A 212 10.09 -20.12 7.70
N SER A 213 11.05 -19.28 8.07
CA SER A 213 11.95 -19.53 9.20
C SER A 213 12.33 -18.24 9.89
N PRO A 214 12.85 -18.30 11.14
CA PRO A 214 13.40 -17.12 11.83
C PRO A 214 14.58 -16.46 11.10
N ASP A 215 15.21 -17.14 10.14
CA ASP A 215 16.33 -16.62 9.35
C ASP A 215 15.89 -15.73 8.17
N VAL A 216 14.59 -15.56 7.96
CA VAL A 216 14.05 -14.63 6.97
C VAL A 216 14.10 -13.22 7.56
N ASP A 217 14.97 -12.37 7.02
CA ASP A 217 15.08 -10.95 7.38
C ASP A 217 14.19 -10.13 6.45
N PHE A 218 12.95 -9.91 6.87
CA PHE A 218 12.01 -9.02 6.18
C PHE A 218 11.97 -7.66 6.89
N ARG A 219 12.32 -6.61 6.15
CA ARG A 219 12.23 -5.21 6.59
C ARG A 219 11.14 -4.47 5.85
N LEU A 220 10.30 -3.76 6.60
CA LEU A 220 9.27 -2.85 6.12
C LEU A 220 9.46 -1.51 6.81
N ASP A 221 9.73 -0.45 6.05
CA ASP A 221 10.04 0.88 6.58
C ASP A 221 11.15 0.82 7.66
N ASP A 222 12.20 0.05 7.35
CA ASP A 222 13.33 -0.31 8.23
C ASP A 222 13.00 -1.09 9.52
N GLN A 223 11.73 -1.38 9.78
CA GLN A 223 11.29 -2.22 10.89
C GLN A 223 11.34 -3.71 10.50
N SER A 224 11.78 -4.55 11.43
CA SER A 224 11.79 -6.00 11.23
C SER A 224 10.36 -6.54 11.34
N LEU A 225 9.95 -7.37 10.38
CA LEU A 225 8.64 -8.01 10.35
C LEU A 225 8.80 -9.52 10.30
N SER A 226 8.27 -10.23 11.30
CA SER A 226 8.26 -11.70 11.34
C SER A 226 6.86 -12.21 11.06
N LEU A 227 6.74 -13.12 10.11
CA LEU A 227 5.47 -13.69 9.66
C LEU A 227 5.49 -15.19 9.98
N GLY A 228 4.59 -15.64 10.86
CA GLY A 228 4.48 -17.03 11.28
C GLY A 228 3.77 -17.92 10.24
N ALA A 229 4.13 -19.20 10.21
CA ALA A 229 3.53 -20.16 9.30
C ALA A 229 2.02 -20.32 9.58
N GLY A 230 1.20 -20.26 8.53
CA GLY A 230 -0.25 -20.36 8.62
C GLY A 230 -0.97 -19.08 9.06
N GLU A 231 -0.24 -18.04 9.46
CA GLU A 231 -0.85 -16.76 9.80
C GLU A 231 -1.21 -15.94 8.55
N CYS A 232 -2.26 -15.14 8.62
CA CYS A 232 -2.65 -14.25 7.54
C CYS A 232 -2.24 -12.80 7.85
N TRP A 233 -1.44 -12.20 6.99
CA TRP A 233 -0.88 -10.86 7.20
C TRP A 233 -1.17 -9.92 6.04
N TYR A 234 -1.73 -8.75 6.33
CA TYR A 234 -1.66 -7.60 5.43
C TYR A 234 -0.32 -6.89 5.60
N ILE A 235 0.26 -6.44 4.49
CA ILE A 235 1.50 -5.67 4.44
C ILE A 235 1.35 -4.52 3.46
N ASN A 236 1.73 -3.31 3.88
CA ASN A 236 1.69 -2.10 3.09
C ASN A 236 2.94 -1.99 2.20
N PHE A 237 2.88 -2.55 1.01
CA PHE A 237 4.01 -2.53 0.07
C PHE A 237 4.22 -1.18 -0.64
N ASP A 238 3.35 -0.20 -0.41
CA ASP A 238 3.62 1.21 -0.78
C ASP A 238 4.76 1.79 0.09
N LEU A 239 5.13 1.15 1.21
CA LEU A 239 6.31 1.48 2.01
C LEU A 239 7.58 0.79 1.48
N PRO A 240 8.77 1.39 1.67
CA PRO A 240 10.05 0.74 1.35
C PRO A 240 10.17 -0.60 2.04
N HIS A 241 10.52 -1.64 1.30
CA HIS A 241 10.65 -2.98 1.87
C HIS A 241 11.70 -3.81 1.14
N ARG A 242 12.31 -4.74 1.89
CA ARG A 242 13.32 -5.69 1.41
C ARG A 242 13.19 -7.01 2.16
N VAL A 243 13.59 -8.10 1.52
CA VAL A 243 13.54 -9.44 2.11
C VAL A 243 14.83 -10.17 1.80
N THR A 244 15.48 -10.76 2.81
CA THR A 244 16.60 -11.68 2.61
C THR A 244 16.28 -13.01 3.25
N ASN A 245 16.26 -14.09 2.48
CA ASN A 245 16.17 -15.43 3.04
C ASN A 245 17.58 -15.92 3.42
N ARG A 246 17.97 -15.75 4.68
CA ARG A 246 19.28 -16.20 5.19
C ARG A 246 19.26 -17.68 5.62
N GLY A 247 18.11 -18.33 5.53
CA GLY A 247 17.94 -19.73 5.89
C GLY A 247 18.47 -20.69 4.83
N VAL A 248 18.44 -21.97 5.18
CA VAL A 248 18.86 -23.09 4.29
C VAL A 248 17.71 -23.71 3.50
N ASN A 249 16.47 -23.27 3.75
CA ASN A 249 15.26 -23.75 3.09
C ASN A 249 14.59 -22.61 2.33
N ASP A 250 13.86 -22.94 1.27
CA ASP A 250 13.07 -21.99 0.50
C ASP A 250 11.93 -21.39 1.35
N ARG A 251 11.75 -20.08 1.26
CA ARG A 251 10.63 -19.34 1.85
C ARG A 251 9.50 -19.29 0.84
N VAL A 252 8.32 -19.81 1.17
CA VAL A 252 7.14 -19.84 0.29
C VAL A 252 5.93 -19.23 0.99
N HIS A 253 5.32 -18.23 0.39
CA HIS A 253 4.07 -17.62 0.87
C HIS A 253 2.98 -17.76 -0.19
N LEU A 254 1.75 -18.03 0.24
CA LEU A 254 0.57 -17.73 -0.56
C LEU A 254 0.34 -16.22 -0.49
N VAL A 255 0.14 -15.59 -1.64
CA VAL A 255 -0.09 -14.16 -1.78
C VAL A 255 -1.41 -13.93 -2.49
N ILE A 256 -2.24 -13.08 -1.91
CA ILE A 256 -3.60 -12.79 -2.39
C ILE A 256 -3.75 -11.27 -2.52
N ASP A 257 -3.95 -10.79 -3.74
CA ASP A 257 -4.25 -9.38 -4.03
C ASP A 257 -5.77 -9.17 -4.07
N LEU A 258 -6.23 -8.21 -3.29
CA LEU A 258 -7.63 -7.92 -3.02
C LEU A 258 -7.96 -6.45 -3.27
N ARG A 259 -9.23 -6.17 -3.55
CA ARG A 259 -9.78 -4.80 -3.50
C ARG A 259 -10.55 -4.55 -2.21
N VAL A 260 -10.24 -3.42 -1.60
CA VAL A 260 -10.87 -3.01 -0.35
C VAL A 260 -12.34 -2.70 -0.62
N ASN A 261 -13.19 -3.35 0.16
CA ASN A 261 -14.63 -3.12 0.22
C ASN A 261 -15.05 -3.00 1.71
N PRO A 262 -16.34 -2.75 2.01
CA PRO A 262 -16.80 -2.63 3.39
C PRO A 262 -16.52 -3.86 4.27
N TRP A 263 -16.53 -5.07 3.70
CA TRP A 263 -16.23 -6.30 4.44
C TRP A 263 -14.75 -6.34 4.88
N LEU A 264 -13.83 -6.05 3.95
CA LEU A 264 -12.40 -6.04 4.28
C LEU A 264 -12.06 -4.91 5.26
N GLN A 265 -12.74 -3.76 5.15
CA GLN A 265 -12.64 -2.69 6.14
C GLN A 265 -13.03 -3.15 7.54
N ALA A 266 -14.16 -3.84 7.69
CA ALA A 266 -14.60 -4.36 8.98
C ALA A 266 -13.58 -5.35 9.56
N MET A 267 -12.99 -6.21 8.73
CA MET A 267 -11.93 -7.14 9.17
C MET A 267 -10.68 -6.40 9.69
N PHE A 268 -10.26 -5.33 9.01
CA PHE A 268 -9.12 -4.50 9.44
C PHE A 268 -9.43 -3.73 10.72
N ASP A 269 -10.65 -3.22 10.87
CA ASP A 269 -11.08 -2.52 12.09
C ASP A 269 -11.10 -3.47 13.29
N MET A 270 -11.61 -4.70 13.11
CA MET A 270 -11.57 -5.75 14.14
C MET A 270 -10.15 -6.12 14.53
N ALA A 271 -9.26 -6.32 13.56
CA ALA A 271 -7.87 -6.70 13.81
C ALA A 271 -7.07 -5.61 14.53
N GLN A 272 -7.32 -4.33 14.22
CA GLN A 272 -6.69 -3.20 14.92
C GLN A 272 -7.23 -2.97 16.34
N ALA A 273 -8.46 -3.41 16.61
CA ALA A 273 -9.07 -3.33 17.94
C ALA A 273 -8.70 -4.52 18.84
N ALA A 274 -8.06 -5.56 18.29
CA ALA A 274 -7.56 -6.68 19.08
C ALA A 274 -6.44 -6.20 20.02
N PRO A 275 -6.44 -6.63 21.29
CA PRO A 275 -5.51 -6.17 22.32
C PRO A 275 -4.06 -6.63 22.10
#